data_AF-A0A1L7JMQ8-F1
#
_entry.id   AF-A0A1L7JMQ8-F1
#
_cell.length_a   1.000
_cell.length_b   1.000
_cell.length_c   1.000
_cell.angle_alpha   90.00
_cell.angle_beta   90.00
_cell.angle_gamma   90.00
#
_symmetry.space_group_name_H-M   'P 1'
#
loop_
_entity.id
_entity.type
_entity.pdbx_description
1 polymer ?
#
loop_
_entity_poly.entity_id
_entity_poly.type
_entity_poly.pdbx_seq_one_letter_code
_entity_poly.pdbx_strand_id
1 'polypeptide(L)'
;MKDNTTKAYGSVKNCGDLLSKGIDYNNIISIVSDDGKNGDKKFIIMKDGTLYDFDGKLTGAQLTSTAASDMREESDFTFDDTESKDKEAPEIDLTGIPSDWTNKDFTVKVTATDNTKVKSIKLPDGTVVNGDTGTFTIKENGTYSFVAGDEAGNTKTKELKVSNIDKVSPTKPSITRIEDSIKITEGKDNESGIKQTLYRINNGNWIDLKDFNLDNLVTGENIIYAKSIDKAGNESDVSEFKVTIKDKETPIIKVLTDLSKWTKEKQTINIKATHNKKLVK
;
A
#
# COMPACT_ATOMS: atom_id res chain seq x y z
N MET A 1 -30.46 30.48 5.18
CA MET A 1 -31.84 30.70 5.67
C MET A 1 -32.83 30.92 4.53
N LYS A 2 -33.71 29.94 4.26
CA LYS A 2 -34.95 30.22 3.51
C LYS A 2 -36.04 30.62 4.51
N ASP A 3 -36.79 31.66 4.19
CA ASP A 3 -37.86 32.20 5.02
C ASP A 3 -39.06 31.23 5.03
N ASN A 4 -39.23 30.51 6.14
CA ASN A 4 -40.46 29.80 6.47
C ASN A 4 -41.23 30.51 7.61
N THR A 5 -40.84 31.75 7.97
CA THR A 5 -41.43 32.48 9.09
C THR A 5 -42.70 33.19 8.63
N THR A 6 -43.85 32.82 9.18
CA THR A 6 -45.14 33.47 8.89
C THR A 6 -45.32 34.80 9.65
N LYS A 7 -44.30 35.30 10.36
CA LYS A 7 -44.45 36.28 11.44
C LYS A 7 -43.44 37.44 11.45
N ALA A 8 -42.59 37.58 10.43
CA ALA A 8 -41.77 38.79 10.26
C ALA A 8 -42.63 39.95 9.72
N TYR A 9 -42.43 41.16 10.23
CA TYR A 9 -43.02 42.36 9.64
C TYR A 9 -42.06 42.87 8.57
N GLY A 10 -42.29 42.47 7.31
CA GLY A 10 -41.46 42.83 6.13
C GLY A 10 -40.43 41.79 5.72
N SER A 11 -39.53 42.13 4.79
CA SER A 11 -38.57 41.18 4.22
C SER A 11 -37.38 40.90 5.13
N VAL A 12 -37.14 39.62 5.45
CA VAL A 12 -35.94 39.17 6.17
C VAL A 12 -34.79 38.75 5.24
N LYS A 13 -34.96 38.85 3.91
CA LYS A 13 -33.98 38.34 2.93
C LYS A 13 -32.55 38.88 3.11
N ASN A 14 -32.43 40.09 3.66
CA ASN A 14 -31.15 40.77 3.86
C ASN A 14 -30.55 40.56 5.26
N CYS A 15 -31.18 39.79 6.14
CA CYS A 15 -30.63 39.54 7.48
C CYS A 15 -29.34 38.73 7.45
N GLY A 16 -29.09 37.93 6.39
CA GLY A 16 -27.88 37.11 6.24
C GLY A 16 -27.68 36.13 7.39
N ASP A 17 -26.52 35.48 7.51
CA ASP A 17 -26.25 34.56 8.63
C ASP A 17 -26.14 35.34 9.96
N LEU A 18 -27.05 35.04 10.90
CA LEU A 18 -27.12 35.68 12.21
C LEU A 18 -26.03 35.17 13.17
N LEU A 19 -25.61 33.90 13.02
CA LEU A 19 -24.59 33.31 13.88
C LEU A 19 -23.21 33.92 13.60
N SER A 20 -22.84 34.11 12.33
CA SER A 20 -21.59 34.82 11.99
C SER A 20 -21.57 36.29 12.45
N LYS A 21 -22.74 36.88 12.68
CA LYS A 21 -22.92 38.22 13.25
C LYS A 21 -22.96 38.24 14.78
N GLY A 22 -22.84 37.09 15.44
CA GLY A 22 -22.85 36.97 16.90
C GLY A 22 -24.25 37.10 17.52
N ILE A 23 -25.32 36.96 16.75
CA ILE A 23 -26.70 37.04 17.22
C ILE A 23 -27.26 35.63 17.42
N ASP A 24 -27.61 35.30 18.67
CA ASP A 24 -28.34 34.07 19.00
C ASP A 24 -29.81 34.22 18.60
N TYR A 25 -30.19 33.60 17.48
CA TYR A 25 -31.53 33.69 16.93
C TYR A 25 -32.61 33.06 17.83
N ASN A 26 -32.24 32.20 18.79
CA ASN A 26 -33.18 31.68 19.80
C ASN A 26 -33.66 32.76 20.77
N ASN A 27 -32.96 33.89 20.83
CA ASN A 27 -33.30 35.03 21.65
C ASN A 27 -33.98 36.15 20.88
N ILE A 28 -34.33 35.95 19.60
CA ILE A 28 -35.09 36.93 18.82
C ILE A 28 -36.57 36.85 19.19
N ILE A 29 -37.18 38.02 19.41
CA ILE A 29 -38.63 38.16 19.66
C ILE A 29 -39.36 38.85 18.52
N SER A 30 -38.66 39.53 17.62
CA SER A 30 -39.24 40.11 16.40
C SER A 30 -38.14 40.50 15.41
N ILE A 31 -38.45 40.42 14.12
CA ILE A 31 -37.68 41.07 13.06
C ILE A 31 -38.63 42.03 12.35
N VAL A 32 -38.22 43.30 12.29
CA VAL A 32 -38.96 44.37 11.63
C VAL A 32 -38.11 44.91 10.49
N SER A 33 -38.62 44.79 9.27
CA SER A 33 -38.08 45.41 8.05
C SER A 33 -39.15 46.29 7.42
N ASP A 34 -38.84 47.55 7.15
CA ASP A 34 -39.66 48.39 6.29
C ASP A 34 -39.16 48.28 4.85
N ASP A 35 -39.98 47.67 3.99
CA ASP A 35 -39.71 47.50 2.55
C ASP A 35 -40.13 48.75 1.73
N GLY A 36 -40.50 49.85 2.41
CA GLY A 36 -40.87 51.13 1.81
C GLY A 36 -39.70 51.91 1.20
N LYS A 37 -40.04 52.99 0.47
CA LYS A 37 -39.12 53.81 -0.36
C LYS A 37 -37.88 54.38 0.37
N ASN A 38 -37.90 54.41 1.70
CA ASN A 38 -36.82 54.96 2.52
C ASN A 38 -35.93 53.90 3.18
N GLY A 39 -36.23 52.58 3.12
CA GLY A 39 -35.29 51.48 3.42
C GLY A 39 -34.58 51.43 4.79
N ASP A 40 -34.87 52.35 5.72
CA ASP A 40 -33.99 52.67 6.86
C ASP A 40 -34.29 51.90 8.16
N LYS A 41 -35.37 51.12 8.22
CA LYS A 41 -35.79 50.45 9.47
C LYS A 41 -35.66 48.95 9.35
N LYS A 42 -34.54 48.42 9.83
CA LYS A 42 -34.21 47.00 9.87
C LYS A 42 -33.72 46.65 11.25
N PHE A 43 -34.58 46.08 12.08
CA PHE A 43 -34.28 45.78 13.47
C PHE A 43 -34.48 44.30 13.75
N ILE A 44 -33.49 43.73 14.43
CA ILE A 44 -33.59 42.45 15.13
C ILE A 44 -33.79 42.79 16.60
N ILE A 45 -34.93 42.36 17.14
CA ILE A 45 -35.32 42.67 18.52
C ILE A 45 -35.09 41.41 19.35
N MET A 46 -34.29 41.56 20.41
CA MET A 46 -33.93 40.48 21.32
C MET A 46 -34.90 40.41 22.52
N LYS A 47 -34.92 39.24 23.15
CA LYS A 47 -35.69 38.93 24.37
C LYS A 47 -35.45 39.95 25.49
N ASP A 48 -34.22 40.40 25.67
CA ASP A 48 -33.84 41.40 26.68
C ASP A 48 -34.18 42.86 26.27
N GLY A 49 -34.82 43.04 25.11
CA GLY A 49 -35.19 44.34 24.56
C GLY A 49 -34.08 45.00 23.74
N THR A 50 -32.91 44.37 23.57
CA THR A 50 -31.81 44.91 22.76
C THR A 50 -32.17 44.93 21.27
N LEU A 51 -31.79 46.00 20.57
CA LEU A 51 -31.99 46.14 19.12
C LEU A 51 -30.65 46.08 18.38
N TYR A 52 -30.56 45.14 17.45
CA TYR A 52 -29.51 45.08 16.44
C TYR A 52 -30.04 45.53 15.07
N ASP A 53 -29.19 46.13 14.25
CA ASP A 53 -29.44 46.22 12.83
C ASP A 53 -29.16 44.87 12.12
N PHE A 54 -29.42 44.80 10.82
CA PHE A 54 -29.18 43.57 10.05
C PHE A 54 -27.70 43.28 9.82
N ASP A 55 -26.79 44.23 10.07
CA ASP A 55 -25.34 43.99 10.03
C ASP A 55 -24.81 43.45 11.36
N GLY A 56 -25.67 43.32 12.38
CA GLY A 56 -25.32 42.80 13.70
C GLY A 56 -24.83 43.86 14.67
N LYS A 57 -25.00 45.15 14.36
CA LYS A 57 -24.54 46.26 15.19
C LYS A 57 -25.66 46.78 16.09
N LEU A 58 -25.30 47.13 17.33
CA LEU A 58 -26.21 47.79 18.26
C LEU A 58 -26.69 49.13 17.72
N THR A 59 -28.00 49.34 17.74
CA THR A 59 -28.63 50.56 17.24
C THR A 59 -28.60 51.72 18.25
N GLY A 60 -28.22 51.44 19.50
CA GLY A 60 -28.19 52.42 20.59
C GLY A 60 -29.56 52.69 21.24
N ALA A 61 -30.62 52.06 20.75
CA ALA A 61 -31.96 52.07 21.36
C ALA A 61 -32.28 50.70 21.97
N GLN A 62 -33.09 50.68 23.03
CA GLN A 62 -33.54 49.47 23.71
C GLN A 62 -35.03 49.59 24.05
N LEU A 63 -35.78 48.50 23.88
CA LEU A 63 -37.14 48.41 24.41
C LEU A 63 -37.13 48.24 25.92
N THR A 64 -38.15 48.76 26.57
CA THR A 64 -38.41 48.43 27.97
C THR A 64 -38.80 46.96 28.09
N SER A 65 -38.57 46.37 29.26
CA SER A 65 -38.94 44.97 29.53
C SER A 65 -40.43 44.69 29.31
N THR A 66 -41.30 45.69 29.57
CA THR A 66 -42.74 45.59 29.30
C THR A 66 -43.04 45.55 27.81
N ALA A 67 -42.48 46.48 27.02
CA ALA A 67 -42.69 46.50 25.57
C ALA A 67 -42.12 45.24 24.88
N ALA A 68 -40.96 44.75 25.34
CA ALA A 68 -40.41 43.49 24.87
C ALA A 68 -41.27 42.28 25.27
N SER A 69 -41.95 42.32 26.43
CA SER A 69 -42.85 41.26 26.88
C SER A 69 -44.14 41.21 26.07
N ASP A 70 -44.74 42.35 25.76
CA ASP A 70 -45.97 42.43 24.96
C ASP A 70 -45.76 41.88 23.54
N MET A 71 -44.53 41.94 23.02
CA MET A 71 -44.16 41.39 21.70
C MET A 71 -43.84 39.87 21.73
N ARG A 72 -43.69 39.26 22.91
CA ARG A 72 -43.32 37.83 23.07
C ARG A 72 -44.50 36.87 22.97
N GLU A 73 -45.72 37.28 23.32
CA GLU A 73 -46.87 36.36 23.41
C GLU A 73 -47.32 35.81 22.04
N GLU A 74 -46.89 36.44 20.93
CA GLU A 74 -47.35 36.14 19.57
C GLU A 74 -46.31 35.41 18.68
N SER A 75 -45.05 35.29 19.11
CA SER A 75 -43.90 35.12 18.21
C SER A 75 -43.09 33.83 18.43
N ASP A 76 -43.43 32.74 17.72
CA ASP A 76 -42.59 31.55 17.56
C ASP A 76 -41.77 31.64 16.26
N PHE A 77 -40.56 32.19 16.34
CA PHE A 77 -39.64 32.17 15.20
C PHE A 77 -39.03 30.79 15.02
N THR A 78 -39.12 30.25 13.80
CA THR A 78 -38.33 29.09 13.38
C THR A 78 -37.33 29.55 12.34
N PHE A 79 -36.04 29.58 12.72
CA PHE A 79 -34.96 29.87 11.80
C PHE A 79 -34.46 28.55 11.20
N ASP A 80 -34.31 28.52 9.88
CA ASP A 80 -33.70 27.41 9.18
C ASP A 80 -32.17 27.45 9.38
N ASP A 81 -31.70 26.84 10.47
CA ASP A 81 -30.28 26.59 10.79
C ASP A 81 -29.71 25.39 10.02
N THR A 82 -30.44 24.87 9.02
CA THR A 82 -29.92 23.81 8.14
C THR A 82 -29.01 24.36 7.04
N GLU A 83 -28.32 25.50 7.27
CA GLU A 83 -27.25 25.90 6.38
C GLU A 83 -26.27 24.73 6.32
N SER A 84 -26.30 24.06 5.16
CA SER A 84 -25.88 22.68 4.98
C SER A 84 -24.37 22.60 5.10
N LYS A 85 -23.86 22.68 6.33
CA LYS A 85 -22.53 22.23 6.65
C LYS A 85 -22.51 20.77 6.31
N ASP A 86 -21.68 20.45 5.32
CA ASP A 86 -21.40 19.08 4.96
C ASP A 86 -21.06 18.28 6.21
N LYS A 87 -21.68 17.11 6.34
CA LYS A 87 -21.50 16.19 7.48
C LYS A 87 -20.90 14.87 7.04
N GLU A 88 -20.76 14.66 5.74
CA GLU A 88 -20.16 13.45 5.20
C GLU A 88 -18.65 13.59 5.29
N ALA A 89 -17.99 12.53 5.76
CA ALA A 89 -16.54 12.50 5.76
C ALA A 89 -16.05 12.00 4.40
N PRO A 90 -14.86 12.43 3.94
CA PRO A 90 -14.28 11.90 2.72
C PRO A 90 -14.12 10.37 2.77
N GLU A 91 -14.19 9.73 1.61
CA GLU A 91 -13.76 8.34 1.43
C GLU A 91 -12.34 8.28 0.86
N ILE A 92 -11.56 7.27 1.26
CA ILE A 92 -10.16 7.11 0.86
C ILE A 92 -9.99 5.80 0.10
N ASP A 93 -9.37 5.86 -1.08
CA ASP A 93 -8.92 4.73 -1.87
C ASP A 93 -7.39 4.67 -1.95
N LEU A 94 -6.86 3.43 -1.91
CA LEU A 94 -5.42 3.16 -1.92
C LEU A 94 -5.11 2.15 -3.02
N THR A 95 -4.18 2.50 -3.91
CA THR A 95 -3.76 1.66 -5.03
C THR A 95 -2.23 1.58 -5.14
N GLY A 96 -1.72 0.63 -5.92
CA GLY A 96 -0.27 0.41 -6.08
C GLY A 96 0.35 -0.48 -4.99
N ILE A 97 -0.46 -1.27 -4.29
CA ILE A 97 -0.02 -2.18 -3.22
C ILE A 97 0.22 -3.58 -3.83
N PRO A 98 1.42 -4.16 -3.72
CA PRO A 98 1.70 -5.50 -4.23
C PRO A 98 0.94 -6.57 -3.43
N SER A 99 0.39 -7.56 -4.12
CA SER A 99 -0.28 -8.73 -3.50
C SER A 99 0.70 -9.80 -3.03
N ASP A 100 1.85 -9.91 -3.72
CA ASP A 100 2.90 -10.88 -3.42
C ASP A 100 4.01 -10.25 -2.57
N TRP A 101 4.91 -11.11 -2.07
CA TRP A 101 6.14 -10.67 -1.40
C TRP A 101 7.02 -9.81 -2.32
N THR A 102 7.66 -8.80 -1.76
CA THR A 102 8.58 -7.90 -2.48
C THR A 102 9.82 -7.60 -1.66
N ASN A 103 10.97 -7.51 -2.32
CA ASN A 103 12.19 -6.96 -1.74
C ASN A 103 12.45 -5.50 -2.11
N LYS A 104 11.50 -4.87 -2.80
CA LYS A 104 11.58 -3.49 -3.25
C LYS A 104 10.59 -2.60 -2.51
N ASP A 105 10.98 -1.34 -2.37
CA ASP A 105 10.06 -0.26 -2.03
C ASP A 105 8.95 -0.16 -3.09
N PHE A 106 7.76 0.23 -2.68
CA PHE A 106 6.65 0.50 -3.60
C PHE A 106 5.94 1.80 -3.22
N THR A 107 5.26 2.39 -4.19
CA THR A 107 4.55 3.66 -4.01
C THR A 107 3.06 3.42 -4.01
N VAL A 108 2.41 3.80 -2.91
CA VAL A 108 0.96 3.80 -2.77
C VAL A 108 0.43 5.13 -3.30
N LYS A 109 -0.55 5.06 -4.20
CA LYS A 109 -1.34 6.22 -4.60
C LYS A 109 -2.57 6.29 -3.71
N VAL A 110 -2.78 7.47 -3.12
CA VAL A 110 -3.92 7.80 -2.27
C VAL A 110 -4.85 8.71 -3.06
N THR A 111 -6.13 8.37 -3.11
CA THR A 111 -7.17 9.23 -3.69
C THR A 111 -8.27 9.38 -2.65
N ALA A 112 -8.71 10.60 -2.39
CA ALA A 112 -9.84 10.88 -1.53
C ALA A 112 -10.99 11.44 -2.36
N THR A 113 -12.22 11.10 -2.01
CA THR A 113 -13.44 11.59 -2.66
C THR A 113 -14.43 12.04 -1.63
N ASP A 114 -15.19 13.08 -1.95
CA ASP A 114 -16.14 13.69 -1.03
C ASP A 114 -17.35 14.20 -1.84
N ASN A 115 -18.53 14.27 -1.21
CA ASN A 115 -19.76 14.78 -1.83
C ASN A 115 -19.67 16.28 -2.15
N THR A 116 -18.84 17.04 -1.43
CA THR A 116 -18.58 18.44 -1.72
C THR A 116 -17.16 18.63 -2.27
N LYS A 117 -16.13 18.54 -1.42
CA LYS A 117 -14.75 18.81 -1.80
C LYS A 117 -13.75 18.36 -0.74
N VAL A 118 -12.78 17.56 -1.17
CA VAL A 118 -11.59 17.26 -0.35
C VAL A 118 -10.67 18.47 -0.29
N LYS A 119 -10.25 18.84 0.92
CA LYS A 119 -9.30 19.92 1.20
C LYS A 119 -7.86 19.43 1.18
N SER A 120 -7.58 18.33 1.87
CA SER A 120 -6.21 17.84 2.03
C SER A 120 -6.12 16.38 2.43
N ILE A 121 -4.96 15.77 2.18
CA ILE A 121 -4.57 14.45 2.66
C ILE A 121 -3.30 14.59 3.51
N LYS A 122 -3.33 14.10 4.75
CA LYS A 122 -2.16 13.88 5.59
C LYS A 122 -1.63 12.46 5.38
N LEU A 123 -0.36 12.36 5.03
CA LEU A 123 0.39 11.13 4.78
C LEU A 123 0.97 10.56 6.10
N PRO A 124 1.43 9.29 6.09
CA PRO A 124 1.94 8.61 7.29
C PRO A 124 3.14 9.28 7.97
N ASP A 125 3.95 10.03 7.21
CA ASP A 125 5.08 10.82 7.73
C ASP A 125 4.68 12.17 8.32
N GLY A 126 3.38 12.49 8.30
CA GLY A 126 2.82 13.76 8.75
C GLY A 126 2.76 14.84 7.67
N THR A 127 3.30 14.61 6.48
CA THR A 127 3.22 15.55 5.35
C THR A 127 1.77 15.76 4.95
N VAL A 128 1.36 17.01 4.75
CA VAL A 128 0.02 17.37 4.29
C VAL A 128 0.08 17.80 2.82
N VAL A 129 -0.69 17.12 1.99
CA VAL A 129 -0.87 17.42 0.57
C VAL A 129 -2.22 18.12 0.40
N ASN A 130 -2.21 19.31 -0.19
CA ASN A 130 -3.46 19.99 -0.55
C ASN A 130 -4.08 19.34 -1.78
N GLY A 131 -5.40 19.13 -1.75
CA GLY A 131 -6.14 18.42 -2.79
C GLY A 131 -6.53 17.00 -2.40
N ASP A 132 -6.97 16.26 -3.42
CA ASP A 132 -7.65 14.97 -3.31
C ASP A 132 -6.76 13.77 -3.64
N THR A 133 -5.51 14.00 -4.00
CA THR A 133 -4.57 12.95 -4.43
C THR A 133 -3.19 13.14 -3.83
N GLY A 134 -2.52 12.02 -3.55
CA GLY A 134 -1.16 12.00 -3.04
C GLY A 134 -0.48 10.67 -3.29
N THR A 135 0.83 10.61 -3.03
CA THR A 135 1.62 9.38 -3.13
C THR A 135 2.52 9.22 -1.93
N PHE A 136 2.70 7.99 -1.46
CA PHE A 136 3.59 7.67 -0.35
C PHE A 136 4.40 6.41 -0.66
N THR A 137 5.73 6.48 -0.48
CA THR A 137 6.62 5.35 -0.70
C THR A 137 6.79 4.55 0.59
N ILE A 138 6.41 3.28 0.55
CA ILE A 138 6.55 2.32 1.64
C ILE A 138 7.85 1.54 1.46
N LYS A 139 8.64 1.50 2.53
CA LYS A 139 9.97 0.87 2.52
C LYS A 139 10.08 -0.33 3.47
N GLU A 140 9.20 -0.42 4.46
CA GLU A 140 9.26 -1.39 5.54
C GLU A 140 7.86 -1.88 5.90
N ASN A 141 7.80 -3.07 6.50
CA ASN A 141 6.54 -3.60 7.05
C ASN A 141 6.06 -2.69 8.19
N GLY A 142 4.74 -2.52 8.31
CA GLY A 142 4.16 -1.64 9.31
C GLY A 142 2.72 -1.26 8.99
N THR A 143 2.16 -0.40 9.85
CA THR A 143 0.84 0.18 9.65
C THR A 143 1.00 1.65 9.26
N TYR A 144 0.38 2.02 8.16
CA TYR A 144 0.45 3.35 7.57
C TYR A 144 -0.92 4.02 7.63
N SER A 145 -1.01 5.18 8.26
CA SER A 145 -2.26 5.93 8.45
C SER A 145 -2.35 7.10 7.48
N PHE A 146 -3.43 7.12 6.70
CA PHE A 146 -3.76 8.20 5.77
C PHE A 146 -5.01 8.92 6.27
N VAL A 147 -4.95 10.25 6.37
CA VAL A 147 -6.08 11.05 6.85
C VAL A 147 -6.50 12.04 5.78
N ALA A 148 -7.74 11.96 5.32
CA ALA A 148 -8.33 12.97 4.43
C ALA A 148 -9.24 13.90 5.23
N GLY A 149 -9.25 15.18 4.86
CA GLY A 149 -10.18 16.17 5.40
C GLY A 149 -10.81 17.02 4.31
N ASP A 150 -12.05 17.45 4.54
CA ASP A 150 -12.81 18.32 3.64
C ASP A 150 -12.73 19.81 4.07
N GLU A 151 -13.49 20.68 3.40
CA GLU A 151 -13.59 22.11 3.76
C GLU A 151 -14.50 22.38 4.97
N ALA A 152 -15.43 21.47 5.29
CA ALA A 152 -16.35 21.58 6.42
C ALA A 152 -15.74 21.14 7.77
N GLY A 153 -14.56 20.51 7.74
CA GLY A 153 -13.84 20.00 8.90
C GLY A 153 -14.09 18.51 9.19
N ASN A 154 -14.81 17.78 8.35
CA ASN A 154 -14.95 16.33 8.49
C ASN A 154 -13.63 15.66 8.08
N THR A 155 -13.32 14.55 8.75
CA THR A 155 -12.09 13.79 8.48
C THR A 155 -12.34 12.30 8.46
N LYS A 156 -11.55 11.58 7.65
CA LYS A 156 -11.54 10.12 7.59
C LYS A 156 -10.11 9.62 7.71
N THR A 157 -9.93 8.54 8.46
CA THR A 157 -8.65 7.83 8.55
C THR A 157 -8.78 6.47 7.90
N LYS A 158 -7.82 6.10 7.04
CA LYS A 158 -7.68 4.76 6.47
C LYS A 158 -6.30 4.21 6.80
N GLU A 159 -6.27 3.04 7.40
CA GLU A 159 -5.04 2.33 7.72
C GLU A 159 -4.72 1.28 6.65
N LEU A 160 -3.46 1.23 6.26
CA LEU A 160 -2.89 0.18 5.42
C LEU A 160 -1.86 -0.61 6.24
N LYS A 161 -2.13 -1.89 6.45
CA LYS A 161 -1.18 -2.82 7.07
C LYS A 161 -0.36 -3.52 5.98
N VAL A 162 0.95 -3.38 6.04
CA VAL A 162 1.92 -4.00 5.13
C VAL A 162 2.75 -5.01 5.90
N SER A 163 2.82 -6.24 5.39
CA SER A 163 3.53 -7.35 6.04
C SER A 163 4.20 -8.29 5.03
N ASN A 164 4.43 -7.83 3.80
CA ASN A 164 4.93 -8.61 2.67
C ASN A 164 6.20 -7.99 2.05
N ILE A 165 6.93 -7.17 2.80
CA ILE A 165 8.26 -6.70 2.41
C ILE A 165 9.30 -7.56 3.12
N ASP A 166 10.19 -8.18 2.36
CA ASP A 166 11.32 -8.92 2.88
C ASP A 166 12.57 -8.51 2.10
N LYS A 167 13.54 -7.94 2.81
CA LYS A 167 14.80 -7.43 2.25
C LYS A 167 16.01 -8.25 2.69
N VAL A 168 15.78 -9.34 3.40
CA VAL A 168 16.83 -10.17 3.97
C VAL A 168 17.08 -11.34 3.04
N SER A 169 18.30 -11.44 2.52
CA SER A 169 18.66 -12.61 1.72
C SER A 169 18.56 -13.91 2.53
N PRO A 170 18.09 -15.02 1.91
CA PRO A 170 18.12 -16.32 2.54
C PRO A 170 19.55 -16.73 2.91
N THR A 171 19.68 -17.69 3.83
CA THR A 171 20.98 -18.35 4.04
C THR A 171 21.39 -19.14 2.79
N LYS A 172 22.70 -19.31 2.59
CA LYS A 172 23.21 -20.13 1.48
C LYS A 172 22.77 -21.60 1.61
N PRO A 173 22.47 -22.30 0.49
CA PRO A 173 22.22 -23.74 0.50
C PRO A 173 23.42 -24.52 1.05
N SER A 174 23.22 -25.77 1.43
CA SER A 174 24.34 -26.68 1.73
C SER A 174 24.45 -27.78 0.68
N ILE A 175 25.67 -28.10 0.25
CA ILE A 175 25.95 -29.18 -0.68
C ILE A 175 26.79 -30.21 0.07
N THR A 176 26.30 -31.45 0.13
CA THR A 176 26.93 -32.55 0.86
C THR A 176 27.03 -33.78 -0.02
N ARG A 177 28.08 -34.57 0.18
CA ARG A 177 28.22 -35.87 -0.45
C ARG A 177 27.74 -36.96 0.49
N ILE A 178 26.89 -37.84 -0.02
CA ILE A 178 26.40 -39.02 0.69
C ILE A 178 26.77 -40.22 -0.18
N GLU A 179 27.82 -40.94 0.19
CA GLU A 179 28.38 -42.06 -0.58
C GLU A 179 28.71 -41.68 -2.04
N ASP A 180 27.99 -42.22 -3.02
CA ASP A 180 28.13 -41.96 -4.45
C ASP A 180 27.15 -40.88 -4.96
N SER A 181 26.41 -40.23 -4.05
CA SER A 181 25.39 -39.21 -4.36
C SER A 181 25.77 -37.82 -3.84
N ILE A 182 25.23 -36.78 -4.48
CA ILE A 182 25.28 -35.40 -3.99
C ILE A 182 23.88 -35.01 -3.50
N LYS A 183 23.81 -34.41 -2.32
CA LYS A 183 22.60 -33.82 -1.75
C LYS A 183 22.79 -32.32 -1.60
N ILE A 184 21.90 -31.55 -2.23
CA ILE A 184 21.77 -30.11 -2.01
C ILE A 184 20.57 -29.90 -1.09
N THR A 185 20.78 -29.20 0.01
CA THR A 185 19.72 -28.76 0.92
C THR A 185 19.57 -27.26 0.76
N GLU A 186 18.32 -26.80 0.60
CA GLU A 186 18.01 -25.38 0.46
C GLU A 186 18.50 -24.54 1.64
N GLY A 187 18.66 -23.24 1.37
CA GLY A 187 18.83 -22.23 2.39
C GLY A 187 17.61 -22.13 3.31
N LYS A 188 17.71 -21.23 4.29
CA LYS A 188 16.60 -20.87 5.16
C LYS A 188 16.33 -19.40 5.03
N ASP A 189 15.05 -19.06 4.92
CA ASP A 189 14.56 -17.71 5.12
C ASP A 189 13.45 -17.72 6.17
N ASN A 190 13.50 -16.78 7.10
CA ASN A 190 12.57 -16.72 8.24
C ASN A 190 11.42 -15.73 8.01
N GLU A 191 11.42 -14.98 6.90
CA GLU A 191 10.42 -13.95 6.62
C GLU A 191 9.50 -14.40 5.48
N SER A 192 9.89 -14.20 4.21
CA SER A 192 9.07 -14.61 3.06
C SER A 192 9.10 -16.12 2.78
N GLY A 193 10.11 -16.81 3.28
CA GLY A 193 10.42 -18.22 3.05
C GLY A 193 11.04 -18.48 1.68
N ILE A 194 11.59 -19.68 1.48
CA ILE A 194 12.21 -20.05 0.20
C ILE A 194 11.14 -20.22 -0.89
N LYS A 195 11.40 -19.64 -2.07
CA LYS A 195 10.63 -19.85 -3.30
C LYS A 195 11.20 -20.99 -4.13
N GLN A 196 12.53 -20.99 -4.32
CA GLN A 196 13.23 -22.01 -5.09
C GLN A 196 14.72 -22.05 -4.73
N THR A 197 15.36 -23.18 -5.03
CA THR A 197 16.82 -23.32 -4.98
C THR A 197 17.31 -23.72 -6.37
N LEU A 198 18.35 -23.06 -6.84
CA LEU A 198 18.97 -23.33 -8.13
C LEU A 198 20.36 -23.92 -7.93
N TYR A 199 20.76 -24.81 -8.83
CA TYR A 199 22.13 -25.32 -8.90
C TYR A 199 22.69 -25.24 -10.31
N ARG A 200 24.01 -25.23 -10.44
CA ARG A 200 24.69 -25.39 -11.74
C ARG A 200 25.98 -26.17 -11.56
N ILE A 201 26.44 -26.78 -12.64
CA ILE A 201 27.69 -27.54 -12.69
C ILE A 201 28.66 -26.78 -13.59
N ASN A 202 29.85 -26.50 -13.08
CA ASN A 202 30.89 -25.71 -13.73
C ASN A 202 30.30 -24.37 -14.23
N ASN A 203 30.47 -24.07 -15.51
CA ASN A 203 29.94 -22.86 -16.14
C ASN A 203 28.60 -23.10 -16.87
N GLY A 204 27.89 -24.17 -16.52
CA GLY A 204 26.57 -24.47 -17.09
C GLY A 204 25.47 -23.50 -16.65
N ASN A 205 24.28 -23.71 -17.21
CA ASN A 205 23.09 -22.95 -16.85
C ASN A 205 22.61 -23.32 -15.43
N TRP A 206 21.94 -22.37 -14.78
CA TRP A 206 21.22 -22.63 -13.53
C TRP A 206 19.99 -23.51 -13.81
N ILE A 207 19.84 -24.58 -13.03
CA ILE A 207 18.76 -25.56 -13.08
C ILE A 207 18.04 -25.52 -11.74
N ASP A 208 16.71 -25.63 -11.76
CA ASP A 208 15.92 -25.74 -10.53
C ASP A 208 16.25 -27.05 -9.80
N LEU A 209 16.42 -26.98 -8.47
CA LEU A 209 16.72 -28.14 -7.65
C LEU A 209 15.63 -29.23 -7.73
N LYS A 210 14.39 -28.88 -8.10
CA LYS A 210 13.35 -29.90 -8.36
C LYS A 210 13.68 -30.82 -9.55
N ASP A 211 14.48 -30.33 -10.49
CA ASP A 211 14.93 -31.03 -11.69
C ASP A 211 16.37 -31.56 -11.52
N PHE A 212 16.73 -31.91 -10.28
CA PHE A 212 18.09 -32.31 -9.92
C PHE A 212 18.58 -33.55 -10.69
N ASN A 213 19.69 -33.40 -11.40
CA ASN A 213 20.45 -34.46 -12.05
C ASN A 213 21.92 -34.06 -12.13
N LEU A 214 22.79 -35.03 -12.40
CA LEU A 214 24.24 -34.84 -12.44
C LEU A 214 24.84 -35.20 -13.80
N ASP A 215 24.02 -35.20 -14.85
CA ASP A 215 24.38 -35.67 -16.19
C ASP A 215 25.46 -34.81 -16.85
N ASN A 216 25.57 -33.55 -16.42
CA ASN A 216 26.55 -32.59 -16.91
C ASN A 216 27.93 -32.69 -16.23
N LEU A 217 28.14 -33.66 -15.33
CA LEU A 217 29.46 -33.93 -14.77
C LEU A 217 30.40 -34.50 -15.84
N VAL A 218 31.61 -33.97 -15.91
CA VAL A 218 32.65 -34.43 -16.82
C VAL A 218 33.75 -35.18 -16.07
N THR A 219 34.53 -36.01 -16.76
CA THR A 219 35.74 -36.61 -16.17
C THR A 219 36.72 -35.51 -15.74
N GLY A 220 37.32 -35.65 -14.56
CA GLY A 220 38.17 -34.62 -13.96
C GLY A 220 37.46 -33.80 -12.88
N GLU A 221 38.00 -32.63 -12.57
CA GLU A 221 37.45 -31.72 -11.55
C GLU A 221 36.15 -31.08 -12.06
N ASN A 222 35.12 -31.10 -11.22
CA ASN A 222 33.88 -30.36 -11.40
C ASN A 222 33.60 -29.53 -10.16
N ILE A 223 32.90 -28.42 -10.34
CA ILE A 223 32.41 -27.58 -9.24
C ILE A 223 30.89 -27.47 -9.36
N ILE A 224 30.18 -27.83 -8.31
CA ILE A 224 28.74 -27.65 -8.19
C ILE A 224 28.50 -26.36 -7.39
N TYR A 225 27.70 -25.46 -7.94
CA TYR A 225 27.26 -24.23 -7.31
C TYR A 225 25.79 -24.33 -6.95
N ALA A 226 25.36 -23.76 -5.83
CA ALA A 226 23.95 -23.67 -5.45
C ALA A 226 23.61 -22.33 -4.82
N LYS A 227 22.43 -21.78 -5.11
CA LYS A 227 21.87 -20.58 -4.46
C LYS A 227 20.37 -20.74 -4.20
N SER A 228 19.84 -20.11 -3.17
CA SER A 228 18.40 -20.07 -2.88
C SER A 228 17.84 -18.69 -3.20
N ILE A 229 16.57 -18.66 -3.59
CA ILE A 229 15.80 -17.46 -3.88
C ILE A 229 14.54 -17.53 -3.02
N ASP A 230 14.26 -16.48 -2.26
CA ASP A 230 13.07 -16.40 -1.42
C ASP A 230 11.82 -15.93 -2.21
N LYS A 231 10.67 -15.79 -1.52
CA LYS A 231 9.43 -15.35 -2.18
C LYS A 231 9.41 -13.87 -2.54
N ALA A 232 10.19 -13.04 -1.84
CA ALA A 232 10.38 -11.63 -2.15
C ALA A 232 11.34 -11.37 -3.31
N GLY A 233 12.11 -12.38 -3.72
CA GLY A 233 13.09 -12.33 -4.79
C GLY A 233 14.52 -12.02 -4.33
N ASN A 234 14.84 -12.09 -3.03
CA ASN A 234 16.24 -12.00 -2.59
C ASN A 234 16.97 -13.30 -2.91
N GLU A 235 18.23 -13.18 -3.33
CA GLU A 235 19.12 -14.31 -3.58
C GLU A 235 20.10 -14.46 -2.42
N SER A 236 20.39 -15.70 -2.03
CA SER A 236 21.47 -16.01 -1.10
C SER A 236 22.84 -15.98 -1.77
N ASP A 237 23.88 -15.97 -0.95
CA ASP A 237 25.23 -16.29 -1.39
C ASP A 237 25.28 -17.67 -2.07
N VAL A 238 26.21 -17.81 -3.02
CA VAL A 238 26.43 -19.07 -3.72
C VAL A 238 27.28 -20.02 -2.87
N SER A 239 26.79 -21.23 -2.66
CA SER A 239 27.56 -22.34 -2.10
C SER A 239 28.30 -23.09 -3.20
N GLU A 240 29.48 -23.60 -2.87
CA GLU A 240 30.38 -24.29 -3.80
C GLU A 240 30.79 -25.66 -3.27
N PHE A 241 30.84 -26.66 -4.14
CA PHE A 241 31.31 -27.99 -3.81
C PHE A 241 32.12 -28.59 -4.95
N LYS A 242 33.37 -28.95 -4.67
CA LYS A 242 34.26 -29.57 -5.64
C LYS A 242 34.12 -31.09 -5.61
N VAL A 243 34.02 -31.70 -6.79
CA VAL A 243 33.98 -33.15 -6.95
C VAL A 243 34.82 -33.57 -8.15
N THR A 244 35.70 -34.55 -7.96
CA THR A 244 36.43 -35.17 -9.07
C THR A 244 35.66 -36.38 -9.57
N ILE A 245 35.61 -36.56 -10.89
CA ILE A 245 35.02 -37.75 -11.53
C ILE A 245 36.18 -38.51 -12.14
N LYS A 246 36.47 -39.70 -11.62
CA LYS A 246 37.54 -40.55 -12.18
C LYS A 246 37.00 -41.37 -13.32
N ASP A 247 37.74 -41.41 -14.42
CA ASP A 247 37.48 -42.41 -15.43
C ASP A 247 37.73 -43.80 -14.83
N LYS A 248 36.75 -44.69 -14.93
CA LYS A 248 36.82 -46.02 -14.33
C LYS A 248 36.28 -47.09 -15.26
N GLU A 249 36.65 -47.06 -16.54
CA GLU A 249 36.73 -48.34 -17.24
C GLU A 249 38.11 -48.98 -17.13
N THR A 250 38.07 -50.26 -16.79
CA THR A 250 39.10 -51.19 -17.24
C THR A 250 38.95 -51.31 -18.75
N PRO A 251 39.95 -50.98 -19.58
CA PRO A 251 39.82 -51.12 -21.03
C PRO A 251 39.48 -52.57 -21.38
N ILE A 252 38.34 -52.79 -22.04
CA ILE A 252 38.01 -54.11 -22.57
C ILE A 252 38.82 -54.30 -23.85
N ILE A 253 39.88 -55.11 -23.79
CA ILE A 253 40.62 -55.54 -24.97
C ILE A 253 39.86 -56.73 -25.58
N LYS A 254 39.14 -56.51 -26.69
CA LYS A 254 38.66 -57.62 -27.53
C LYS A 254 39.72 -57.94 -28.59
N VAL A 255 40.29 -59.14 -28.52
CA VAL A 255 41.10 -59.71 -29.60
C VAL A 255 40.13 -60.15 -30.71
N LEU A 256 40.22 -59.52 -31.88
CA LEU A 256 39.34 -59.80 -33.03
C LEU A 256 39.93 -60.86 -33.97
N THR A 257 41.13 -61.34 -33.68
CA THR A 257 41.83 -62.36 -34.47
C THR A 257 41.49 -63.76 -33.96
N ASP A 258 40.85 -64.57 -34.78
CA ASP A 258 40.59 -65.99 -34.48
C ASP A 258 41.88 -66.82 -34.66
N LEU A 259 42.35 -67.42 -33.57
CA LEU A 259 43.59 -68.21 -33.50
C LEU A 259 43.32 -69.72 -33.37
N SER A 260 42.11 -70.18 -33.69
CA SER A 260 41.69 -71.58 -33.50
C SER A 260 42.41 -72.61 -34.37
N LYS A 261 43.26 -72.19 -35.33
CA LYS A 261 43.99 -73.08 -36.24
C LYS A 261 45.49 -72.80 -36.23
N TRP A 262 46.29 -73.85 -36.07
CA TRP A 262 47.75 -73.78 -36.14
C TRP A 262 48.22 -73.47 -37.57
N THR A 263 49.12 -72.50 -37.72
CA THR A 263 49.75 -72.13 -39.01
C THR A 263 51.23 -71.77 -38.83
N LYS A 264 52.03 -71.88 -39.91
CA LYS A 264 53.45 -71.49 -39.96
C LYS A 264 53.66 -70.06 -40.51
N GLU A 265 52.59 -69.39 -40.95
CA GLU A 265 52.64 -68.03 -41.50
C GLU A 265 52.48 -66.96 -40.41
N LYS A 266 53.06 -65.76 -40.62
CA LYS A 266 52.93 -64.63 -39.68
C LYS A 266 51.49 -64.12 -39.68
N GLN A 267 50.88 -63.98 -38.48
CA GLN A 267 49.56 -63.39 -38.31
C GLN A 267 49.62 -61.97 -37.73
N THR A 268 48.66 -61.13 -38.12
CA THR A 268 48.48 -59.77 -37.57
C THR A 268 47.28 -59.77 -36.61
N ILE A 269 47.47 -59.26 -35.39
CA ILE A 269 46.42 -59.22 -34.36
C ILE A 269 45.75 -57.84 -34.34
N ASN A 270 44.43 -57.81 -34.51
CA ASN A 270 43.64 -56.58 -34.43
C ASN A 270 42.88 -56.51 -33.11
N ILE A 271 42.97 -55.36 -32.41
CA ILE A 271 42.30 -55.08 -31.14
C ILE A 271 41.48 -53.78 -31.21
N LYS A 272 40.36 -53.73 -30.48
CA LYS A 272 39.50 -52.53 -30.35
C LYS A 272 39.09 -52.31 -28.88
N ALA A 273 39.03 -51.05 -28.43
CA ALA A 273 38.67 -50.63 -27.06
C ALA A 273 37.52 -49.58 -27.05
N THR A 274 36.72 -49.50 -25.96
CA THR A 274 35.57 -48.56 -25.73
C THR A 274 35.38 -48.25 -24.22
N HIS A 275 34.77 -47.07 -23.82
CA HIS A 275 34.74 -46.48 -22.44
C HIS A 275 33.39 -45.77 -21.93
N ASN A 276 33.04 -45.76 -20.61
CA ASN A 276 31.90 -45.14 -19.83
C ASN A 276 32.28 -44.70 -18.34
N LYS A 277 31.57 -43.73 -17.69
CA LYS A 277 32.02 -42.86 -16.53
C LYS A 277 31.44 -43.14 -15.09
N LYS A 278 32.18 -42.83 -13.97
CA LYS A 278 31.74 -42.83 -12.52
C LYS A 278 32.42 -41.75 -11.60
N LEU A 279 31.74 -41.24 -10.55
CA LEU A 279 32.20 -40.15 -9.63
C LEU A 279 33.22 -40.59 -8.53
N VAL A 280 34.34 -39.88 -8.27
CA VAL A 280 35.29 -40.15 -7.14
C VAL A 280 36.15 -38.93 -6.73
N LYS A 281 36.05 -38.52 -5.43
CA LYS A 281 36.84 -37.49 -4.68
C LYS A 281 38.04 -36.86 -5.40
#